data_AF-A0A1W9XD54-F1
#
_entry.id   AF-A0A1W9XD54-F1
#
_cell.length_a   1.000
_cell.length_b   1.000
_cell.length_c   1.000
_cell.angle_alpha   90.00
_cell.angle_beta   90.00
_cell.angle_gamma   90.00
#
_symmetry.space_group_name_H-M   'P 1'
#
loop_
_entity.id
_entity.type
_entity.pdbx_description
1 polymer ?
#
loop_
_entity_poly.entity_id
_entity_poly.type
_entity_poly.pdbx_seq_one_letter_code
_entity_poly.pdbx_strand_id
1 'polypeptide(L)'
;MPQITLEIPEIYNYRLEQTAKTQEKTLQEIVVDAIRKFIDAEEKNTDTDSPDALDVLDRLTGTVEAPENWAILHDHYLYGTPRHDGKV
;
A
#
# COMPACT_ATOMS: atom_id res chain seq x y z
N MET A 1 -21.69 14.32 13.32
CA MET A 1 -21.04 14.05 12.02
C MET A 1 -19.55 14.25 12.20
N PRO A 2 -18.69 13.33 11.72
CA PRO A 2 -17.24 13.52 11.77
C PRO A 2 -16.85 14.70 10.88
N GLN A 3 -15.90 15.52 11.35
CA GLN A 3 -15.29 16.61 10.59
C GLN A 3 -13.90 16.15 10.15
N ILE A 4 -13.55 16.37 8.88
CA ILE A 4 -12.25 16.00 8.32
C ILE A 4 -11.52 17.29 7.95
N THR A 5 -10.28 17.43 8.42
CA THR A 5 -9.39 18.52 8.02
C THR A 5 -8.49 18.02 6.91
N LEU A 6 -8.52 18.69 5.76
CA LEU A 6 -7.69 18.39 4.60
C LEU A 6 -6.74 19.56 4.36
N GLU A 7 -5.44 19.27 4.33
CA GLU A 7 -4.45 20.26 3.90
C GLU A 7 -4.38 20.24 2.38
N ILE A 8 -5.13 21.15 1.76
CA ILE A 8 -5.14 21.31 0.31
C ILE A 8 -4.05 22.32 -0.07
N PRO A 9 -3.07 21.95 -0.91
CA PRO A 9 -2.06 22.90 -1.39
C PRO A 9 -2.71 24.10 -2.10
N GLU A 10 -2.23 25.31 -1.80
CA GLU A 10 -2.86 26.55 -2.29
C GLU A 10 -2.96 26.65 -3.82
N ILE A 11 -2.07 25.95 -4.54
CA ILE A 11 -2.07 25.87 -6.01
C ILE A 11 -3.42 25.37 -6.58
N TYR A 12 -4.22 24.66 -5.78
CA TYR A 12 -5.52 24.15 -6.19
C TYR A 12 -6.68 25.10 -5.86
N ASN A 13 -6.50 26.08 -4.97
CA ASN A 13 -7.57 26.97 -4.49
C ASN A 13 -8.25 27.71 -5.64
N TYR A 14 -7.46 28.27 -6.57
CA TYR A 14 -8.00 28.99 -7.72
C TYR A 14 -8.96 28.11 -8.54
N ARG A 15 -8.59 26.85 -8.81
CA ARG A 15 -9.42 25.94 -9.61
C ARG A 15 -10.67 25.51 -8.86
N LEU A 16 -10.56 25.27 -7.56
CA LEU A 16 -11.72 24.92 -6.70
C LEU A 16 -12.73 26.08 -6.66
N GLU A 17 -12.25 27.31 -6.55
CA GLU A 17 -13.12 28.49 -6.58
C GLU A 17 -13.80 28.71 -7.94
N GLN A 18 -13.08 28.54 -9.05
CA GLN A 18 -13.68 28.67 -10.37
C GLN A 18 -14.74 27.59 -10.60
N THR A 19 -14.45 26.34 -10.22
CA THR A 19 -15.41 25.22 -10.37
C THR A 19 -16.63 25.39 -9.49
N ALA A 20 -16.47 25.87 -8.25
CA ALA A 20 -17.58 26.24 -7.38
C ALA A 20 -18.48 27.31 -8.01
N LYS A 21 -17.87 28.37 -8.58
CA LYS A 21 -18.61 29.44 -9.28
C LYS A 21 -19.32 28.93 -10.53
N THR A 22 -18.65 28.14 -11.36
CA THR A 22 -19.21 27.59 -12.61
C THR A 22 -20.34 26.60 -12.34
N GLN A 23 -20.26 25.83 -11.25
CA GLN A 23 -21.27 24.84 -10.89
C GLN A 23 -22.31 25.35 -9.89
N GLU A 24 -22.25 26.63 -9.53
CA GLU A 24 -23.13 27.27 -8.53
C GLU A 24 -23.19 26.50 -7.19
N LYS A 25 -22.07 25.89 -6.81
CA LYS A 25 -21.91 25.08 -5.59
C LYS A 25 -20.96 25.74 -4.61
N THR A 26 -21.06 25.36 -3.36
CA THR A 26 -20.07 25.74 -2.35
C THR A 26 -18.77 24.95 -2.52
N LEU A 27 -17.65 25.50 -2.01
CA LEU A 27 -16.37 24.80 -2.01
C LEU A 27 -16.44 23.44 -1.30
N GLN A 28 -17.22 23.34 -0.22
CA GLN A 28 -17.39 22.10 0.52
C GLN A 28 -18.08 21.03 -0.32
N GLU A 29 -19.13 21.39 -1.06
CA GLU A 29 -19.84 20.45 -1.94
C GLU A 29 -18.94 19.98 -3.09
N ILE A 30 -18.15 20.88 -3.70
CA ILE A 30 -17.19 20.50 -4.74
C ILE A 30 -16.14 19.51 -4.21
N VAL A 31 -15.58 19.78 -3.03
CA VAL A 31 -14.56 18.91 -2.42
C VAL A 31 -15.15 17.56 -2.04
N VAL A 32 -16.35 17.53 -1.45
CA VAL A 32 -17.04 16.28 -1.09
C VAL A 32 -17.39 15.47 -2.34
N ASP A 33 -17.90 16.10 -3.39
CA ASP A 33 -18.22 15.43 -4.67
C ASP A 33 -16.95 14.87 -5.33
N ALA A 34 -15.83 15.59 -5.26
CA ALA A 34 -14.56 15.14 -5.80
C ALA A 34 -14.01 13.93 -5.04
N ILE A 35 -14.04 13.98 -3.70
CA ILE A 35 -13.62 12.85 -2.84
C ILE A 35 -14.48 11.63 -3.12
N ARG A 36 -15.80 11.81 -3.21
CA ARG A 36 -16.73 10.70 -3.49
C ARG A 36 -16.42 10.03 -4.83
N LYS A 37 -16.23 10.82 -5.88
CA LYS A 37 -15.85 10.28 -7.21
C LYS A 37 -14.51 9.56 -7.19
N PHE A 38 -13.56 10.03 -6.40
CA PHE A 38 -12.26 9.38 -6.24
C PHE A 38 -12.41 8.02 -5.57
N ILE A 39 -13.16 7.95 -4.46
CA ILE A 39 -13.44 6.68 -3.76
C ILE A 39 -14.15 5.69 -4.69
N ASP A 40 -15.20 6.15 -5.39
CA ASP A 40 -15.95 5.31 -6.34
C ASP A 40 -15.07 4.83 -7.51
N ALA A 41 -14.05 5.61 -7.90
CA ALA A 41 -13.10 5.24 -8.95
C ALA A 41 -12.06 4.23 -8.45
N GLU A 42 -11.53 4.39 -7.24
CA GLU A 42 -10.59 3.45 -6.63
C GLU A 42 -11.23 2.08 -6.38
N GLU A 43 -12.47 2.03 -5.88
CA GLU A 43 -13.22 0.77 -5.74
C GLU A 43 -13.42 0.05 -7.07
N LYS A 44 -13.47 0.79 -8.18
CA LYS A 44 -13.64 0.24 -9.52
C LYS A 44 -12.32 -0.16 -10.20
N ASN A 45 -11.20 0.34 -9.69
CA ASN A 45 -9.85 0.10 -10.20
C ASN A 45 -9.17 -1.10 -9.52
N THR A 46 -9.85 -1.75 -8.57
CA THR A 46 -9.50 -3.12 -8.20
C THR A 46 -9.97 -4.04 -9.33
N ASP A 47 -9.25 -4.03 -10.45
CA ASP A 47 -9.27 -5.16 -11.39
C ASP A 47 -8.91 -6.39 -10.54
N THR A 48 -9.94 -7.06 -10.01
CA THR A 48 -9.79 -8.18 -9.07
C THR A 48 -9.13 -9.38 -9.75
N ASP A 49 -8.98 -9.30 -11.09
CA ASP A 49 -8.33 -10.28 -11.95
C ASP A 49 -6.82 -10.03 -12.14
N SER A 50 -6.29 -8.86 -11.77
CA SER A 50 -4.85 -8.60 -11.82
C SER A 50 -4.20 -9.04 -10.50
N PRO A 51 -3.26 -10.00 -10.51
CA PRO A 51 -2.59 -10.45 -9.29
C PRO A 51 -1.83 -9.28 -8.65
N ASP A 52 -2.02 -9.05 -7.36
CA ASP A 52 -1.26 -8.06 -6.62
C ASP A 52 0.21 -8.50 -6.50
N ALA A 53 1.10 -7.58 -6.14
CA ALA A 53 2.51 -7.86 -5.94
C ALA A 53 2.73 -9.07 -5.00
N LEU A 54 1.88 -9.23 -3.98
CA LEU A 54 1.92 -10.37 -3.07
C LEU A 54 1.48 -11.68 -3.74
N ASP A 55 0.46 -11.66 -4.61
CA ASP A 55 0.03 -12.84 -5.36
C ASP A 55 1.09 -13.29 -6.39
N VAL A 56 1.79 -12.33 -7.00
CA VAL A 56 2.91 -12.62 -7.91
C VAL A 56 4.06 -13.24 -7.13
N LEU A 57 4.39 -12.71 -5.95
CA LEU A 57 5.41 -13.29 -5.08
C LEU A 57 5.02 -14.70 -4.67
N ASP A 58 3.80 -14.93 -4.21
CA ASP A 58 3.32 -16.26 -3.81
C ASP A 58 3.41 -17.28 -4.95
N ARG A 59 3.03 -16.87 -6.17
CA ARG A 59 3.16 -17.72 -7.38
C ARG A 59 4.61 -18.04 -7.76
N LEU A 60 5.56 -17.16 -7.43
CA LEU A 60 6.97 -17.32 -7.77
C LEU A 60 7.78 -17.94 -6.64
N THR A 61 7.30 -17.85 -5.39
CA THR A 61 7.95 -18.42 -4.22
C THR A 61 7.44 -19.83 -3.98
N GLY A 62 8.37 -20.78 -3.85
CA GLY A 62 8.06 -22.13 -3.36
C GLY A 62 8.54 -22.31 -1.93
N THR A 63 7.99 -23.30 -1.23
CA THR A 63 8.55 -23.76 0.04
C THR A 63 9.67 -24.76 -0.23
N VAL A 64 10.86 -24.52 0.31
CA VAL A 64 11.90 -25.54 0.39
C VAL A 64 11.93 -26.07 1.83
N GLU A 65 11.87 -27.39 2.00
CA GLU A 65 12.11 -27.95 3.33
C GLU A 65 13.54 -27.62 3.75
N ALA A 66 13.67 -26.94 4.89
CA ALA A 66 14.96 -26.60 5.43
C ALA A 66 15.68 -27.91 5.82
N PRO A 67 16.92 -28.14 5.33
CA PRO A 67 17.78 -29.19 5.83
C PRO A 67 17.87 -29.15 7.36
N GLU A 68 17.86 -30.32 7.99
CA GLU A 68 17.86 -30.52 9.46
C GLU A 68 18.93 -29.69 10.20
N ASN A 69 20.04 -29.38 9.53
CA ASN A 69 21.19 -28.68 10.09
C ASN A 69 21.24 -27.17 9.81
N TRP A 70 20.25 -26.58 9.11
CA TRP A 70 20.26 -25.15 8.78
C TRP A 70 20.07 -24.25 10.00
N ALA A 71 19.18 -24.63 10.91
CA ALA A 71 18.96 -23.87 12.15
C ALA A 71 20.18 -23.92 13.08
N ILE A 72 20.91 -25.04 13.08
CA ILE A 72 22.09 -25.26 13.94
C ILE A 72 23.29 -24.40 13.49
N LEU A 73 23.35 -24.08 12.19
CA LEU A 73 24.42 -23.27 11.61
C LEU A 73 24.10 -21.78 11.53
N HIS A 74 22.93 -21.36 12.02
CA HIS A 74 22.48 -19.98 11.91
C HIS A 74 23.50 -18.99 12.51
N ASP A 75 24.08 -19.33 13.66
CA ASP A 75 25.09 -18.50 14.33
C ASP A 75 26.37 -18.36 13.51
N HIS A 76 26.77 -19.40 12.75
CA HIS A 76 27.94 -19.33 11.88
C HIS A 76 27.74 -18.33 10.74
N TYR A 77 26.57 -18.35 10.11
CA TYR A 77 26.25 -17.46 8.99
C TYR A 77 25.93 -16.03 9.43
N LEU A 78 25.34 -15.85 10.61
CA LEU A 78 24.92 -14.53 11.09
C LEU A 78 26.01 -13.81 11.89
N TYR A 79 26.78 -14.55 12.69
CA TYR A 79 27.76 -13.99 13.63
C TYR A 79 29.20 -14.43 13.35
N GLY A 80 29.45 -15.25 12.33
CA GLY A 80 30.79 -15.72 11.98
C GLY A 80 31.41 -16.64 13.02
N THR A 81 30.60 -17.26 13.88
CA THR A 81 31.08 -18.22 14.88
C THR A 81 31.66 -19.48 14.21
N PRO A 82 32.58 -20.22 14.84
CA PRO A 82 33.12 -21.45 14.26
C PRO A 82 31.99 -22.43 13.89
N ARG A 83 32.07 -23.02 12.69
CA ARG A 83 31.05 -23.94 12.17
C ARG A 83 30.96 -25.19 13.06
N HIS A 84 29.80 -25.39 13.69
CA HIS A 84 29.50 -26.61 14.42
C HIS A 84 29.22 -27.76 13.44
N ASP A 85 29.97 -28.84 13.55
CA ASP A 85 29.90 -30.03 12.69
C ASP A 85 28.85 -31.04 13.14
N GLY A 86 27.91 -30.63 14.00
CA GLY A 86 26.75 -31.43 14.40
C GLY A 86 27.10 -32.73 15.13
N LYS A 87 28.30 -32.84 15.71
CA LYS A 87 28.68 -33.98 16.53
C LYS A 87 28.38 -33.68 18.00
N VAL A 88 27.32 -34.31 18.49
CA VAL A 88 27.04 -34.49 19.92
C VAL A 88 27.59 -35.85 20.36
#